data_AF-A0AAW6GX06-F1
#
_entry.id   AF-A0AAW6GX06-F1
#
_cell.length_a   1.000
_cell.length_b   1.000
_cell.length_c   1.000
_cell.angle_alpha   90.00
_cell.angle_beta   90.00
_cell.angle_gamma   90.00
#
_symmetry.space_group_name_H-M   'P 1'
#
loop_
_entity.id
_entity.type
_entity.pdbx_description
1 polymer ?
#
loop_
_entity_poly.entity_id
_entity_poly.type
_entity_poly.pdbx_seq_one_letter_code
_entity_poly.pdbx_strand_id
1 'polypeptide(L)'
;CFAGDVGSVSIAFILLFLIGRLIIETEDFSWIVLLSVYGVDSVLTIIHRLMLHENIGLPHRKHLYQIMANELKIPHVMVSSIYMAVQAIIIIGYIMCLDSGYWYLLCTILLLSLIYVCFMKRYFGLHQSI
;
A
#
# COMPACT_ATOMS: atom_id res chain seq x y z
N CYS A 1 13.34 14.90 -13.43
CA CYS A 1 13.74 13.53 -13.81
C CYS A 1 12.79 12.53 -13.17
N PHE A 2 12.39 11.48 -13.88
CA PHE A 2 11.59 10.37 -13.32
C PHE A 2 12.51 9.20 -12.98
N ALA A 3 12.19 8.43 -11.94
CA ALA A 3 12.96 7.25 -11.55
C ALA A 3 12.94 6.14 -12.61
N GLY A 4 11.84 6.05 -13.38
CA GLY A 4 11.62 5.01 -14.37
C GLY A 4 11.50 3.60 -13.78
N ASP A 5 11.37 2.61 -14.66
CA ASP A 5 11.24 1.20 -14.25
C ASP A 5 12.52 0.68 -13.60
N VAL A 6 13.69 1.05 -14.15
CA VAL A 6 14.99 0.64 -13.60
C VAL A 6 15.17 1.17 -12.16
N GLY A 7 14.83 2.44 -11.92
CA GLY A 7 14.95 3.04 -10.59
C GLY A 7 13.99 2.41 -9.57
N SER A 8 12.73 2.23 -9.93
CA SER A 8 11.72 1.65 -9.03
C SER A 8 12.03 0.20 -8.67
N VAL A 9 12.41 -0.63 -9.65
CA VAL A 9 12.82 -2.02 -9.40
C VAL A 9 14.08 -2.07 -8.53
N SER A 10 15.07 -1.22 -8.79
CA SER A 10 16.29 -1.17 -7.97
C SER A 10 16.01 -0.83 -6.51
N ILE A 11 15.15 0.17 -6.26
CA ILE A 11 14.74 0.56 -4.90
C ILE A 11 14.00 -0.59 -4.20
N ALA A 12 13.08 -1.25 -4.91
CA ALA A 12 12.34 -2.39 -4.36
C ALA A 12 13.27 -3.52 -3.94
N PHE A 13 14.26 -3.88 -4.77
CA PHE A 13 15.25 -4.90 -4.43
C PHE A 13 16.09 -4.53 -3.20
N ILE A 14 16.56 -3.29 -3.10
CA ILE A 14 17.32 -2.82 -1.93
C ILE A 14 16.48 -2.92 -0.65
N LEU A 15 15.23 -2.45 -0.69
CA LEU A 15 14.33 -2.51 0.47
C LEU A 15 14.01 -3.94 0.88
N LEU A 16 13.68 -4.82 -0.07
CA LEU A 16 13.41 -6.22 0.20
C LEU A 16 14.63 -6.93 0.79
N PHE A 17 15.83 -6.65 0.29
CA PHE A 17 17.06 -7.22 0.83
C PHE A 17 17.30 -6.76 2.28
N LEU A 18 17.13 -5.47 2.56
CA LEU A 18 17.32 -4.92 3.91
C LEU A 18 16.30 -5.48 4.91
N ILE A 19 15.02 -5.53 4.52
CA ILE A 19 13.95 -6.07 5.37
C ILE A 19 14.12 -7.58 5.54
N GLY A 20 14.47 -8.30 4.48
CA GLY A 20 14.74 -9.74 4.55
C GLY A 20 15.90 -10.06 5.49
N ARG A 21 17.00 -9.29 5.41
CA ARG A 21 18.11 -9.42 6.36
C ARG A 21 17.67 -9.13 7.79
N LEU A 22 16.86 -8.09 8.00
CA LEU A 22 16.33 -7.73 9.32
C LEU A 22 15.48 -8.85 9.93
N ILE A 23 14.61 -9.48 9.13
CA ILE A 23 13.78 -10.61 9.55
C ILE A 23 14.66 -11.80 9.97
N ILE A 24 15.70 -12.12 9.20
CA ILE A 24 16.60 -13.24 9.52
C ILE A 24 17.39 -12.96 10.81
N GLU A 25 17.84 -11.72 11.01
CA GLU A 25 18.64 -11.33 12.17
C GLU A 25 17.81 -11.22 13.45
N THR A 26 16.54 -10.82 13.35
CA THR A 26 15.62 -10.70 14.50
C THR A 26 14.76 -11.93 14.73
N GLU A 27 14.77 -12.89 13.79
CA GLU A 27 13.88 -14.06 13.73
C GLU A 27 12.37 -13.70 13.80
N ASP A 28 12.00 -12.47 13.44
CA ASP A 28 10.64 -11.97 13.52
C ASP A 28 10.10 -11.56 12.14
N PHE A 29 9.00 -12.19 11.71
CA PHE A 29 8.36 -11.87 10.44
C PHE A 29 7.48 -10.61 10.49
N SER A 30 7.20 -10.08 11.68
CA SER A 30 6.30 -8.93 11.83
C SER A 30 6.89 -7.64 11.25
N TRP A 31 8.19 -7.58 10.96
CA TRP A 31 8.84 -6.53 10.18
C TRP A 31 8.28 -6.34 8.76
N ILE A 32 7.53 -7.31 8.23
CA ILE A 32 6.76 -7.16 6.98
C ILE A 32 5.76 -5.99 7.06
N VAL A 33 5.39 -5.52 8.27
CA VAL A 33 4.56 -4.33 8.47
C VAL A 33 5.11 -3.09 7.77
N LEU A 34 6.44 -2.99 7.58
CA LEU A 34 7.08 -1.89 6.85
C LEU A 34 6.62 -1.83 5.38
N LEU A 35 6.21 -2.96 4.80
CA LEU A 35 5.69 -3.06 3.44
C LEU A 35 4.15 -3.02 3.37
N SER A 36 3.46 -2.92 4.52
CA SER A 36 2.01 -3.08 4.61
C SER A 36 1.22 -2.08 3.78
N VAL A 37 1.58 -0.78 3.78
CA VAL A 37 0.85 0.25 3.02
C VAL A 37 0.87 -0.05 1.53
N TYR A 38 2.04 -0.41 0.98
CA TYR A 38 2.19 -0.77 -0.43
C TYR A 38 1.53 -2.12 -0.75
N GLY A 39 1.74 -3.12 0.11
CA GLY A 39 1.23 -4.47 -0.08
C GLY A 39 -0.30 -4.50 -0.05
N VAL A 40 -0.92 -3.81 0.90
CA VAL A 40 -2.38 -3.75 1.04
C VAL A 40 -3.02 -3.06 -0.17
N ASP A 41 -2.52 -1.90 -0.59
CA ASP A 41 -3.06 -1.22 -1.79
C ASP A 41 -2.92 -2.08 -3.05
N SER A 42 -1.76 -2.72 -3.24
CA SER A 42 -1.50 -3.55 -4.42
C SER A 42 -2.36 -4.82 -4.45
N VAL A 43 -2.41 -5.56 -3.34
CA VAL A 43 -3.14 -6.81 -3.25
C VAL A 43 -4.65 -6.57 -3.31
N LEU A 44 -5.18 -5.60 -2.58
CA LEU A 44 -6.61 -5.29 -2.63
C LEU A 44 -7.04 -4.78 -4.00
N THR A 45 -6.20 -4.00 -4.68
CA THR A 45 -6.51 -3.57 -6.05
C THR A 45 -6.56 -4.75 -7.02
N ILE A 46 -5.66 -5.72 -6.90
CA ILE A 46 -5.70 -6.96 -7.72
C ILE A 46 -6.96 -7.78 -7.40
N ILE A 47 -7.26 -8.03 -6.12
CA ILE A 47 -8.45 -8.77 -5.69
C ILE A 47 -9.71 -8.09 -6.23
N HIS A 48 -9.78 -6.77 -6.12
CA HIS A 48 -10.92 -6.00 -6.59
C HIS A 48 -11.11 -6.13 -8.11
N ARG A 49 -10.02 -6.09 -8.90
CA ARG A 49 -10.10 -6.33 -10.35
C ARG A 49 -10.52 -7.75 -10.70
N LEU A 50 -10.07 -8.73 -9.92
CA LEU A 50 -10.51 -10.13 -10.07
C LEU A 50 -12.02 -10.27 -9.83
N MET A 51 -12.56 -9.60 -8.81
CA MET A 51 -14.01 -9.60 -8.55
C MET A 51 -14.81 -8.95 -9.69
N LEU A 52 -14.28 -7.88 -10.30
CA LEU A 52 -14.88 -7.22 -11.47
C LEU A 52 -14.67 -8.00 -12.78
N HIS A 53 -14.00 -9.16 -12.74
CA HIS A 53 -13.68 -9.98 -13.91
C HIS A 53 -12.93 -9.19 -15.00
N GLU A 54 -12.10 -8.23 -14.61
CA GLU A 54 -11.24 -7.52 -15.56
C GLU A 54 -9.99 -8.35 -15.88
N ASN A 55 -9.49 -8.22 -17.11
CA ASN A 55 -8.21 -8.82 -17.48
C ASN A 55 -7.07 -8.20 -16.67
N ILE A 56 -6.51 -9.00 -15.75
CA ILE A 56 -5.46 -8.58 -14.81
C ILE A 56 -4.18 -8.16 -15.54
N GLY A 57 -3.90 -8.77 -16.69
CA GLY A 57 -2.73 -8.46 -17.52
C GLY A 57 -2.82 -7.15 -18.32
N LEU A 58 -3.97 -6.48 -18.34
CA LEU A 58 -4.10 -5.17 -18.99
C LEU A 58 -3.75 -4.03 -18.02
N PRO A 59 -3.01 -3.01 -18.49
CA PRO A 59 -2.64 -1.86 -17.68
C PRO A 59 -3.88 -1.16 -17.13
N HIS A 60 -3.85 -0.76 -15.86
CA HIS A 60 -4.97 -0.11 -15.18
C HIS A 60 -4.53 1.07 -14.36
N ARG A 61 -5.50 1.94 -14.08
CA ARG A 61 -5.30 3.16 -13.30
C ARG A 61 -6.09 3.18 -11.99
N LYS A 62 -6.37 1.99 -11.44
CA LYS A 62 -7.27 1.78 -10.28
C LYS A 62 -6.57 1.75 -8.92
N HIS A 63 -5.26 2.00 -8.88
CA HIS A 63 -4.59 2.15 -7.58
C HIS A 63 -5.14 3.36 -6.84
N LEU A 64 -5.26 3.27 -5.52
CA LEU A 64 -5.87 4.31 -4.69
C LEU A 64 -5.19 5.67 -4.91
N TYR A 65 -3.86 5.69 -5.03
CA TYR A 65 -3.09 6.89 -5.35
C TYR A 65 -3.53 7.53 -6.67
N GLN A 66 -3.71 6.72 -7.72
CA GLN A 66 -4.09 7.20 -9.06
C GLN A 66 -5.52 7.70 -9.08
N ILE A 67 -6.43 7.06 -8.35
CA ILE A 67 -7.82 7.52 -8.20
C ILE A 67 -7.83 8.88 -7.51
N MET A 68 -7.14 9.03 -6.37
CA MET A 68 -7.07 10.30 -5.65
C MET A 68 -6.47 11.43 -6.50
N ALA A 69 -5.36 11.16 -7.19
CA ALA A 69 -4.68 12.21 -7.92
C ALA A 69 -5.34 12.56 -9.26
N ASN A 70 -5.83 11.57 -10.01
CA ASN A 70 -6.36 11.79 -11.36
C ASN A 70 -7.88 12.00 -11.36
N GLU A 71 -8.64 11.18 -10.63
CA GLU A 71 -10.11 11.24 -10.65
C GLU A 71 -10.62 12.31 -9.68
N LEU A 72 -10.11 12.33 -8.44
CA LEU A 72 -10.47 13.38 -7.46
C LEU A 72 -9.71 14.70 -7.69
N LYS A 73 -8.78 14.74 -8.67
CA LYS A 73 -7.95 15.91 -9.02
C LYS A 73 -7.20 16.51 -7.83
N ILE A 74 -6.88 15.68 -6.84
CA ILE A 74 -6.08 16.10 -5.69
C ILE A 74 -4.63 16.29 -6.15
N PRO A 75 -3.94 17.38 -5.77
CA PRO A 75 -2.54 17.56 -6.15
C PRO A 75 -1.69 16.37 -5.68
N HIS A 76 -0.88 15.81 -6.60
CA HIS A 76 -0.02 14.64 -6.34
C HIS A 76 0.85 14.80 -5.09
N VAL A 77 1.30 16.03 -4.79
CA VAL A 77 2.11 16.34 -3.60
C VAL A 77 1.33 16.07 -2.31
N MET A 78 0.04 16.41 -2.29
CA MET A 78 -0.83 16.17 -1.14
C MET A 78 -1.16 14.69 -0.99
N VAL A 79 -1.40 13.98 -2.09
CA VAL A 79 -1.60 12.51 -2.02
C VAL A 79 -0.32 11.84 -1.50
N SER A 80 0.85 12.21 -2.03
CA SER A 80 2.14 11.67 -1.58
C SER A 80 2.42 11.96 -0.11
N SER A 81 2.09 13.16 0.38
CA SER A 81 2.31 13.51 1.78
C SER A 81 1.40 12.71 2.72
N ILE A 82 0.16 12.41 2.32
CA ILE A 82 -0.74 11.52 3.07
C ILE A 82 -0.14 10.12 3.18
N TYR A 83 0.31 9.53 2.06
CA TYR A 83 0.95 8.20 2.08
C TYR A 83 2.21 8.20 2.97
N MET A 84 3.04 9.23 2.89
CA MET A 84 4.22 9.37 3.74
C MET A 84 3.85 9.46 5.22
N ALA A 85 2.83 10.25 5.58
CA ALA A 85 2.35 10.38 6.95
C ALA A 85 1.80 9.06 7.49
N VAL A 86 0.95 8.37 6.71
CA VAL A 86 0.39 7.06 7.09
C VAL A 86 1.51 6.03 7.29
N GLN A 87 2.47 5.97 6.37
CA GLN A 87 3.62 5.09 6.49
C GLN A 87 4.44 5.40 7.74
N ALA A 88 4.72 6.67 8.03
CA ALA A 88 5.47 7.08 9.21
C ALA A 88 4.73 6.72 10.52
N ILE A 89 3.41 6.95 10.59
CA ILE A 89 2.60 6.59 11.75
C ILE A 89 2.63 5.09 12.00
N ILE A 90 2.49 4.27 10.95
CA ILE A 90 2.54 2.81 11.07
C ILE A 90 3.89 2.34 11.60
N ILE A 91 4.99 2.91 11.08
CA ILE A 91 6.36 2.57 11.51
C ILE A 91 6.56 2.97 12.98
N ILE A 92 6.20 4.20 13.36
CA ILE A 92 6.35 4.69 14.74
C ILE A 92 5.53 3.82 15.69
N GLY A 93 4.27 3.54 15.36
CA GLY A 93 3.41 2.71 16.19
C GLY A 93 3.93 1.27 16.33
N TYR A 94 4.54 0.71 15.28
CA TYR A 94 5.16 -0.61 15.34
C TYR A 94 6.38 -0.62 16.27
N ILE A 95 7.26 0.38 16.16
CA ILE A 95 8.44 0.51 17.03
C ILE A 95 8.02 0.66 18.50
N MET A 96 6.90 1.34 18.77
CA MET A 96 6.35 1.45 20.13
C MET A 96 5.69 0.15 20.63
N CYS A 97 5.26 -0.74 19.73
CA CYS A 97 4.53 -1.98 20.04
C CYS A 97 5.32 -3.24 19.65
N LEU A 98 6.66 -3.23 19.81
CA LEU A 98 7.52 -4.36 19.44
C LEU A 98 7.17 -5.64 20.20
N ASP A 99 6.74 -5.54 21.46
CA ASP A 99 6.35 -6.70 22.29
C ASP A 99 5.14 -7.48 21.72
N SER A 100 4.36 -6.86 20.83
CA SER A 100 3.17 -7.47 20.22
C SER A 100 3.15 -7.27 18.70
N GLY A 101 4.32 -7.42 18.06
CA GLY A 101 4.53 -7.15 16.64
C GLY A 101 3.52 -7.86 15.71
N TYR A 102 3.21 -9.13 15.95
CA TYR A 102 2.22 -9.88 15.14
C TYR A 102 0.79 -9.35 15.28
N TRP A 103 0.37 -8.96 16.49
CA TRP A 103 -0.95 -8.35 16.70
C TRP A 103 -1.02 -6.99 16.05
N TYR A 104 0.04 -6.20 16.13
CA TYR A 104 0.13 -4.92 15.45
C TYR A 104 0.07 -5.10 13.92
N LEU A 105 0.81 -6.07 13.37
CA LEU A 105 0.74 -6.43 11.95
C LEU A 105 -0.70 -6.79 11.53
N LEU A 106 -1.38 -7.65 12.28
CA LEU A 106 -2.76 -8.03 11.99
C LEU A 106 -3.69 -6.80 12.01
N CYS A 107 -3.59 -5.97 13.06
CA CYS A 107 -4.41 -4.78 13.22
C CYS A 107 -4.16 -3.75 12.10
N THR A 108 -2.91 -3.52 11.69
CA THR A 108 -2.58 -2.59 10.61
C THR A 108 -3.15 -3.05 9.27
N ILE A 109 -3.03 -4.34 8.93
CA ILE A 109 -3.60 -4.91 7.71
C ILE A 109 -5.13 -4.77 7.72
N LEU A 110 -5.79 -5.12 8.82
CA LEU A 110 -7.25 -5.00 8.94
C LEU A 110 -7.71 -3.54 8.83
N LEU A 111 -7.02 -2.62 9.49
CA LEU A 111 -7.34 -1.19 9.45
C LEU A 111 -7.15 -0.59 8.05
N LEU A 112 -6.00 -0.86 7.41
CA LEU A 112 -5.73 -0.39 6.04
C LEU A 112 -6.72 -0.97 5.03
N SER A 113 -7.07 -2.26 5.16
CA SER A 113 -8.04 -2.89 4.27
C SER A 113 -9.46 -2.33 4.45
N LEU A 114 -9.88 -2.04 5.68
CA LEU A 114 -11.17 -1.40 5.96
C LEU A 114 -11.21 0.01 5.38
N ILE A 115 -10.15 0.80 5.55
CA ILE A 115 -10.03 2.13 4.94
C ILE A 115 -10.13 2.03 3.42
N TYR A 116 -9.41 1.10 2.79
CA TYR A 116 -9.46 0.86 1.35
C TYR A 116 -10.87 0.53 0.87
N VAL A 117 -11.54 -0.45 1.50
CA VAL A 117 -12.90 -0.87 1.12
C VAL A 117 -13.90 0.26 1.32
N CYS A 118 -13.79 1.02 2.42
CA CYS A 118 -14.65 2.17 2.68
C CYS A 118 -14.44 3.27 1.63
N PHE A 119 -13.18 3.54 1.27
CA PHE A 119 -12.86 4.50 0.22
C PHE A 119 -13.43 4.04 -1.12
N MET A 120 -13.14 2.80 -1.53
CA MET A 120 -13.63 2.25 -2.79
C MET A 120 -15.16 2.26 -2.85
N LYS A 121 -15.87 1.85 -1.80
CA LYS A 121 -17.34 1.94 -1.77
C LYS A 121 -17.87 3.36 -1.95
N ARG A 122 -17.23 4.36 -1.34
CA ARG A 122 -17.67 5.76 -1.42
C ARG A 122 -17.45 6.37 -2.81
N TYR A 123 -16.35 5.99 -3.47
CA TYR A 123 -15.98 6.54 -4.77
C TYR A 123 -16.38 5.63 -5.96
N PHE A 124 -16.98 4.47 -5.70
CA PHE A 124 -17.45 3.51 -6.72
C PHE A 124 -18.46 4.11 -7.70
N GLY A 125 -19.28 5.06 -7.24
CA GLY A 125 -20.29 5.71 -8.09
C GLY A 125 -19.71 6.45 -9.29
N LEU A 126 -18.43 6.86 -9.26
CA LEU A 126 -17.74 7.45 -10.41
C LEU A 126 -17.22 6.41 -11.40
N HIS A 127 -17.02 5.16 -10.96
CA HIS A 127 -16.34 4.12 -11.72
C HIS A 127 -17.29 3.32 -12.65
N GLN A 128 -18.60 3.53 -12.51
CA GLN A 128 -19.64 2.86 -13.30
C GLN A 128 -20.10 3.69 -14.51
N SER A 129 -19.60 4.93 -14.65
CA SER A 129 -19.93 5.86 -15.74
C SER A 129 -18.74 6.16 -16.65
N ILE A 130 -17.85 5.19 -16.88
CA ILE A 130 -16.85 5.19 -17.96
C ILE A 130 -16.86 3.83 -18.64
#